data_AF-A0A7J6PTG3-F1
#
_entry.id   AF-A0A7J6PTG3-F1
#
_cell.length_a   1.000
_cell.length_b   1.000
_cell.length_c   1.000
_cell.angle_alpha   90.00
_cell.angle_beta   90.00
_cell.angle_gamma   90.00
#
_symmetry.space_group_name_H-M   'P 1'
#
loop_
_entity.id
_entity.type
_entity.pdbx_description
1 polymer ?
#
loop_
_entity_poly.entity_id
_entity_poly.type
_entity_poly.pdbx_seq_one_letter_code
_entity_poly.pdbx_strand_id
1 'polypeptide(L)'
;GTEAKPGVDTLGGPGKEGGGEIHFCENTNDTTDICNAQWMMLYTAAAYAPDRLSSSEQKVYTDFFDGFIDRCEHPIVGGMIEDEIQRSRPRVASNKEMLIWLCTIENKCRQRLGMPMTQCRSSRLLQRWRYADGYL
;
A
#
# COMPACT_ATOMS: atom_id res chain seq x y z
N GLY A 1 -43.83 22.28 3.49
CA GLY A 1 -43.56 20.86 3.22
C GLY A 1 -42.08 20.69 3.27
N THR A 2 -41.56 20.12 4.35
CA THR A 2 -40.12 20.02 4.63
C THR A 2 -39.73 18.57 4.40
N GLU A 3 -38.98 18.29 3.34
CA GLU A 3 -38.45 16.94 3.06
C GLU A 3 -37.20 16.69 3.92
N ALA A 4 -37.28 15.67 4.78
CA ALA A 4 -36.14 15.13 5.52
C ALA A 4 -35.44 14.06 4.67
N LYS A 5 -34.11 14.14 4.53
CA LYS A 5 -33.27 13.06 3.99
C LYS A 5 -32.92 12.07 5.10
N PRO A 6 -32.86 10.74 4.84
CA PRO A 6 -32.44 9.78 5.84
C PRO A 6 -30.91 9.77 5.96
N GLY A 7 -30.43 9.77 7.21
CA GLY A 7 -29.04 9.60 7.57
C GLY A 7 -28.57 8.17 7.29
N VAL A 8 -27.33 8.05 6.83
CA VAL A 8 -26.62 6.77 6.75
C VAL A 8 -25.88 6.60 8.07
N ASP A 9 -26.31 5.58 8.83
CA ASP A 9 -25.69 5.18 10.09
C ASP A 9 -24.28 4.63 9.83
N THR A 10 -23.28 5.37 10.27
CA THR A 10 -21.92 4.86 10.48
C THR A 10 -21.92 3.94 11.70
N LEU A 11 -21.94 2.63 11.47
CA LEU A 11 -21.62 1.65 12.50
C LEU A 11 -20.10 1.63 12.70
N GLY A 12 -19.63 2.44 13.66
CA GLY A 12 -18.31 2.29 14.26
C GLY A 12 -18.27 1.03 15.13
N GLY A 13 -17.32 0.14 14.86
CA GLY A 13 -16.97 -1.02 15.69
C GLY A 13 -15.65 -0.81 16.43
N PRO A 14 -15.46 -1.41 17.61
CA PRO A 14 -14.44 -1.00 18.59
C PRO A 14 -13.12 -1.76 18.44
N GLY A 15 -12.01 -1.12 18.82
CA GLY A 15 -10.72 -1.83 18.95
C GLY A 15 -9.49 -0.93 19.06
N LYS A 16 -9.52 0.11 19.90
CA LYS A 16 -8.28 0.78 20.35
C LYS A 16 -7.65 -0.05 21.47
N GLU A 17 -6.73 -0.94 21.12
CA GLU A 17 -5.69 -1.40 22.04
C GLU A 17 -4.36 -1.52 21.30
N GLY A 18 -3.42 -0.63 21.64
CA GLY A 18 -1.97 -0.88 21.55
C GLY A 18 -1.25 -0.70 20.21
N GLY A 19 -1.93 -0.54 19.07
CA GLY A 19 -1.29 -0.25 17.77
C GLY A 19 -1.99 0.89 17.04
N GLY A 20 -1.24 1.78 16.40
CA GLY A 20 -1.81 2.81 15.52
C GLY A 20 -2.71 2.18 14.44
N GLU A 21 -3.72 2.92 13.99
CA GLU A 21 -4.66 2.45 12.96
C GLU A 21 -3.92 2.25 11.62
N ILE A 22 -3.89 1.01 11.11
CA ILE A 22 -3.37 0.74 9.76
C ILE A 22 -4.39 1.20 8.73
N HIS A 23 -4.02 2.21 7.95
CA HIS A 23 -4.86 2.74 6.87
C HIS A 23 -4.17 2.68 5.51
N PHE A 24 -2.98 2.04 5.43
CA PHE A 24 -2.20 1.82 4.20
C PHE A 24 -1.92 3.10 3.40
N CYS A 25 -1.96 4.24 4.08
CA CYS A 25 -1.97 5.56 3.45
C CYS A 25 -2.99 5.68 2.31
N GLU A 26 -4.16 5.03 2.37
CA GLU A 26 -5.14 5.04 1.27
C GLU A 26 -5.57 6.47 0.92
N ASN A 27 -5.92 7.27 1.94
CA ASN A 27 -6.48 8.61 1.78
C ASN A 27 -5.66 9.71 2.48
N THR A 28 -4.55 9.35 3.13
CA THR A 28 -3.68 10.29 3.86
C THR A 28 -2.22 9.88 3.73
N ASN A 29 -1.32 10.88 3.77
CA ASN A 29 0.13 10.66 3.88
C ASN A 29 0.64 10.74 5.32
N ASP A 30 -0.26 10.90 6.29
CA ASP A 30 0.11 10.90 7.70
C ASP A 30 0.54 9.48 8.12
N THR A 31 1.81 9.31 8.46
CA THR A 31 2.40 8.03 8.84
C THR A 31 2.77 8.07 10.31
N THR A 32 1.76 8.19 11.17
CA THR A 32 1.95 8.28 12.64
C THR A 32 2.56 7.02 13.26
N ASP A 33 2.59 5.90 12.52
CA ASP A 33 3.19 4.64 12.91
C ASP A 33 4.09 4.03 11.81
N ILE A 34 4.89 3.05 12.23
CA ILE A 34 5.88 2.37 11.39
C ILE A 34 5.24 1.50 10.28
N CYS A 35 4.03 0.96 10.49
CA CYS A 35 3.36 0.16 9.46
C CYS A 35 2.97 1.05 8.28
N ASN A 36 2.30 2.17 8.53
CA ASN A 36 1.92 3.13 7.49
C ASN A 36 3.15 3.77 6.82
N ALA A 37 4.20 4.10 7.58
CA ALA A 37 5.45 4.65 7.04
C ALA A 37 6.14 3.73 6.02
N GLN A 38 6.13 2.42 6.28
CA GLN A 38 6.70 1.44 5.36
C GLN A 38 5.90 1.33 4.07
N TRP A 39 4.56 1.31 4.16
CA TRP A 39 3.70 1.34 2.98
C TRP A 39 3.93 2.59 2.13
N MET A 40 4.03 3.76 2.76
CA MET A 40 4.39 5.01 2.09
C MET A 40 5.70 4.88 1.30
N MET A 41 6.74 4.33 1.92
CA MET A 41 8.04 4.13 1.28
C MET A 41 7.96 3.20 0.07
N LEU A 42 7.34 2.02 0.23
CA LEU A 42 7.25 1.01 -0.82
C LEU A 42 6.47 1.52 -2.04
N TYR A 43 5.31 2.15 -1.80
CA TYR A 43 4.51 2.70 -2.88
C TYR A 43 5.19 3.88 -3.57
N THR A 44 5.86 4.76 -2.83
CA THR A 44 6.61 5.88 -3.43
C THR A 44 7.74 5.37 -4.32
N ALA A 45 8.52 4.38 -3.85
CA ALA A 45 9.57 3.76 -4.64
C ALA A 45 9.03 3.15 -5.94
N ALA A 46 7.91 2.42 -5.87
CA ALA A 46 7.27 1.83 -7.04
C ALA A 46 6.71 2.89 -8.02
N ALA A 47 6.08 3.95 -7.50
CA ALA A 47 5.41 4.97 -8.31
C ALA A 47 6.38 5.84 -9.12
N TYR A 48 7.55 6.13 -8.55
CA TYR A 48 8.58 6.97 -9.17
C TYR A 48 9.55 6.20 -10.06
N ALA A 49 9.45 4.86 -10.11
CA ALA A 49 10.19 4.08 -11.09
C ALA A 49 9.77 4.39 -12.54
N PRO A 50 10.65 4.11 -13.52
CA PRO A 50 10.29 4.21 -14.93
C PRO A 50 9.07 3.36 -15.31
N ASP A 51 8.39 3.74 -16.39
CA ASP A 51 7.34 2.92 -16.99
C ASP A 51 7.88 1.68 -17.72
N ARG A 52 9.19 1.63 -17.98
CA ARG A 52 9.92 0.48 -18.49
C ARG A 52 11.32 0.42 -17.88
N LEU A 53 11.59 -0.61 -17.08
CA LEU A 53 12.90 -0.78 -16.44
C LEU A 53 13.85 -1.60 -17.33
N SER A 54 15.11 -1.17 -17.38
CA SER A 54 16.23 -1.95 -17.92
C SER A 54 16.55 -3.16 -17.05
N SER A 55 17.29 -4.15 -17.57
CA SER A 55 17.66 -5.34 -16.79
C SER A 55 18.47 -5.02 -15.52
N SER A 56 19.32 -3.98 -15.56
CA SER A 56 20.06 -3.53 -14.38
C SER A 56 19.15 -2.88 -13.34
N GLU A 57 18.18 -2.06 -13.76
CA GLU A 57 17.21 -1.46 -12.84
C GLU A 57 16.28 -2.53 -12.24
N GLN A 58 15.82 -3.49 -13.06
CA GLN A 58 15.03 -4.62 -12.58
C GLN A 58 15.77 -5.38 -11.47
N LYS A 59 17.06 -5.63 -11.64
CA LYS A 59 17.88 -6.25 -10.59
C LYS A 59 17.91 -5.40 -9.31
N VAL A 60 18.14 -4.09 -9.42
CA VAL A 60 18.17 -3.18 -8.26
C VAL A 60 16.84 -3.18 -7.51
N TYR A 61 15.71 -3.09 -8.21
CA TYR A 61 14.40 -3.12 -7.56
C TYR A 61 14.08 -4.50 -6.97
N THR A 62 14.52 -5.58 -7.62
CA THR A 62 14.38 -6.94 -7.06
C THR A 62 15.13 -7.05 -5.75
N ASP A 63 16.41 -6.64 -5.72
CA ASP A 63 17.24 -6.66 -4.51
C ASP A 63 16.66 -5.74 -3.42
N PHE A 64 16.12 -4.57 -3.79
CA PHE A 64 15.44 -3.64 -2.85
C PHE A 64 14.25 -4.30 -2.14
N PHE A 65 13.36 -4.96 -2.89
CA PHE A 65 12.19 -5.61 -2.29
C PHE A 65 12.59 -6.91 -1.56
N ASP A 66 13.41 -7.77 -2.16
CA ASP A 66 13.83 -9.03 -1.54
C ASP A 66 14.62 -8.79 -0.23
N GLY A 67 15.32 -7.65 -0.12
CA GLY A 67 16.03 -7.22 1.09
C GLY A 67 15.22 -6.31 2.02
N PHE A 68 13.95 -6.04 1.73
CA PHE A 68 13.10 -5.21 2.59
C PHE A 68 12.86 -5.92 3.93
N ILE A 69 12.99 -5.15 5.02
CA ILE A 69 12.76 -5.66 6.38
C ILE A 69 11.48 -5.05 6.93
N ASP A 70 10.46 -5.88 7.18
CA ASP A 70 9.16 -5.46 7.71
C ASP A 70 9.26 -5.25 9.23
N ARG A 71 9.14 -3.98 9.63
CA ARG A 71 9.13 -3.50 11.02
C ARG A 71 7.73 -3.20 11.54
N CYS A 72 6.68 -3.62 10.83
CA CYS A 72 5.33 -3.40 11.30
C CYS A 72 5.05 -4.23 12.55
N GLU A 73 4.74 -3.57 13.67
CA GLU A 73 4.50 -4.22 14.96
C GLU A 73 3.02 -4.59 15.18
N HIS A 74 2.17 -4.42 14.16
CA HIS A 74 0.75 -4.71 14.29
C HIS A 74 0.51 -6.23 14.45
N PRO A 75 -0.27 -6.67 15.45
CA PRO A 75 -0.36 -8.07 15.85
C PRO A 75 -0.90 -9.01 14.76
N ILE A 76 -1.67 -8.49 13.80
CA ILE A 76 -2.30 -9.28 12.73
C ILE A 76 -1.47 -9.33 11.44
N VAL A 77 -0.75 -8.25 11.12
CA VAL A 77 -0.14 -8.06 9.79
C VAL A 77 1.36 -7.76 9.83
N GLY A 78 1.96 -7.71 11.02
CA GLY A 78 3.42 -7.61 11.14
C GLY A 78 4.13 -8.78 10.47
N GLY A 79 5.17 -8.49 9.69
CA GLY A 79 5.93 -9.47 8.92
C GLY A 79 5.24 -9.94 7.64
N MET A 80 3.98 -9.55 7.39
CA MET A 80 3.28 -10.01 6.19
C MET A 80 3.89 -9.47 4.90
N ILE A 81 4.51 -8.28 4.93
CA ILE A 81 5.11 -7.73 3.71
C ILE A 81 6.29 -8.61 3.26
N GLU A 82 7.20 -8.96 4.18
CA GLU A 82 8.30 -9.89 3.90
C GLU A 82 7.81 -11.23 3.37
N ASP A 83 6.86 -11.85 4.08
CA ASP A 83 6.26 -13.14 3.70
C ASP A 83 5.71 -13.11 2.26
N GLU A 84 5.01 -12.04 1.91
CA GLU A 84 4.38 -11.90 0.61
C GLU A 84 5.37 -11.55 -0.49
N ILE A 85 6.42 -10.79 -0.20
CA ILE A 85 7.53 -10.56 -1.13
C ILE A 85 8.18 -11.89 -1.52
N GLN A 86 8.50 -12.73 -0.53
CA GLN A 86 9.14 -14.02 -0.78
C GLN A 86 8.23 -14.99 -1.56
N ARG A 87 6.91 -14.98 -1.28
CA ARG A 87 5.94 -15.87 -1.95
C ARG A 87 5.62 -15.46 -3.38
N SER A 88 5.40 -14.17 -3.62
CA SER A 88 4.86 -13.68 -4.89
C SER A 88 5.92 -13.21 -5.87
N ARG A 89 7.14 -12.94 -5.38
CA ARG A 89 8.26 -12.30 -6.06
C ARG A 89 7.94 -10.88 -6.60
N PRO A 90 8.86 -9.92 -6.49
CA PRO A 90 8.65 -8.58 -7.02
C PRO A 90 8.36 -8.56 -8.53
N ARG A 91 7.39 -7.75 -8.95
CA ARG A 91 7.04 -7.53 -10.38
C ARG A 91 7.64 -6.22 -10.87
N VAL A 92 8.88 -6.28 -11.35
CA VAL A 92 9.74 -5.10 -11.55
C VAL A 92 9.88 -4.64 -13.02
N ALA A 93 9.04 -5.10 -13.95
CA ALA A 93 9.18 -4.68 -15.36
C ALA A 93 8.80 -3.20 -15.60
N SER A 94 7.90 -2.64 -14.78
CA SER A 94 7.43 -1.26 -14.83
C SER A 94 6.92 -0.78 -13.47
N ASN A 95 6.83 0.54 -13.27
CA ASN A 95 6.11 1.12 -12.13
C ASN A 95 4.68 0.59 -11.97
N LYS A 96 3.93 0.43 -13.06
CA LYS A 96 2.55 -0.09 -13.05
C LYS A 96 2.49 -1.51 -12.52
N GLU A 97 3.42 -2.37 -12.91
CA GLU A 97 3.49 -3.74 -12.41
C GLU A 97 3.84 -3.79 -10.92
N MET A 98 4.82 -2.98 -10.47
CA MET A 98 5.17 -2.89 -9.06
C MET A 98 4.01 -2.38 -8.21
N LEU A 99 3.30 -1.35 -8.66
CA LEU A 99 2.13 -0.80 -7.96
C LEU A 99 0.99 -1.81 -7.84
N ILE A 100 0.67 -2.53 -8.92
CA ILE A 100 -0.36 -3.58 -8.89
C ILE A 100 0.06 -4.69 -7.94
N TRP A 101 1.31 -5.11 -7.99
CA TRP A 101 1.84 -6.13 -7.11
C TRP A 101 1.77 -5.71 -5.63
N LEU A 102 2.24 -4.51 -5.27
CA LEU A 102 2.10 -3.98 -3.90
C LEU A 102 0.64 -3.92 -3.45
N CYS A 103 -0.27 -3.46 -4.32
CA CYS A 103 -1.70 -3.45 -4.02
C CYS A 103 -2.28 -4.85 -3.77
N THR A 104 -1.76 -5.88 -4.45
CA THR A 104 -2.17 -7.27 -4.18
C THR A 104 -1.70 -7.75 -2.82
N ILE A 105 -0.53 -7.31 -2.35
CA ILE A 105 -0.03 -7.59 -0.99
C ILE A 105 -0.88 -6.84 0.03
N GLU A 106 -1.14 -5.55 -0.19
CA GLU A 106 -2.00 -4.74 0.67
C GLU A 106 -3.38 -5.38 0.84
N ASN A 107 -3.98 -5.88 -0.25
CA ASN A 107 -5.28 -6.55 -0.19
C ASN A 107 -5.27 -7.83 0.65
N LYS A 108 -4.14 -8.55 0.72
CA LYS A 108 -4.01 -9.70 1.64
C LYS A 108 -3.96 -9.24 3.09
N CYS A 109 -3.25 -8.16 3.39
CA CYS A 109 -3.26 -7.54 4.71
C CYS A 109 -4.65 -7.05 5.10
N ARG A 110 -5.33 -6.31 4.21
CA ARG A 110 -6.73 -5.86 4.38
C ARG A 110 -7.66 -7.03 4.69
N GLN A 111 -7.55 -8.13 3.95
CA GLN A 111 -8.36 -9.33 4.21
C GLN A 111 -8.15 -9.88 5.62
N ARG A 112 -6.91 -9.93 6.12
CA ARG A 112 -6.62 -10.39 7.49
C ARG A 112 -7.13 -9.44 8.56
N LEU A 113 -7.15 -8.14 8.28
CA LEU A 113 -7.70 -7.11 9.15
C LEU A 113 -9.23 -7.01 9.08
N GLY A 114 -9.90 -7.79 8.21
CA GLY A 114 -11.34 -7.67 7.98
C GLY A 114 -11.75 -6.37 7.27
N MET A 115 -10.80 -5.72 6.60
CA MET A 115 -11.03 -4.48 5.84
C MET A 115 -11.49 -4.78 4.40
N PRO A 116 -12.27 -3.88 3.78
CA PRO A 116 -12.61 -3.99 2.36
C PRO A 116 -11.37 -3.96 1.47
N MET A 117 -11.32 -4.84 0.48
CA MET A 117 -10.29 -4.84 -0.56
C MET A 117 -10.43 -3.62 -1.48
N THR A 118 -9.30 -3.11 -1.96
CA THR A 118 -9.25 -2.07 -3.00
C THR A 118 -9.15 -2.70 -4.37
N GLN A 119 -9.72 -2.02 -5.36
CA GLN A 119 -9.52 -2.42 -6.75
C GLN A 119 -8.16 -1.90 -7.23
N CYS A 120 -7.20 -2.81 -7.41
CA CYS A 120 -5.87 -2.49 -7.92
C CYS A 120 -5.94 -2.02 -9.38
N ARG A 121 -5.99 -0.71 -9.60
CA ARG A 121 -5.91 -0.07 -10.92
C ARG A 121 -4.66 0.79 -10.98
N SER A 122 -3.73 0.44 -11.86
CA SER A 122 -2.43 1.12 -11.96
C SER A 122 -2.56 2.62 -12.23
N SER A 123 -3.56 3.07 -12.99
CA SER A 123 -3.81 4.50 -13.22
C SER A 123 -4.20 5.26 -11.95
N ARG A 124 -5.05 4.68 -11.09
CA ARG A 124 -5.43 5.27 -9.80
C ARG A 124 -4.28 5.23 -8.80
N LEU A 125 -3.53 4.13 -8.78
CA LEU A 125 -2.35 3.98 -7.92
C LEU A 125 -1.28 5.01 -8.31
N LEU A 126 -0.99 5.18 -9.60
CA LEU A 126 -0.08 6.24 -10.07
C LEU A 126 -0.59 7.62 -9.67
N GLN A 127 -1.87 7.92 -9.85
CA GLN A 127 -2.44 9.21 -9.44
C GLN A 127 -2.33 9.46 -7.93
N ARG A 128 -2.46 8.41 -7.11
CA ARG A 128 -2.37 8.51 -5.63
C ARG A 128 -0.93 8.70 -5.16
N TRP A 129 0.01 8.00 -5.78
CA TRP A 129 1.38 7.83 -5.27
C TRP A 129 2.43 8.60 -6.05
N ARG A 130 2.06 9.23 -7.17
CA ARG A 130 2.91 10.09 -7.97
C ARG A 130 2.24 11.44 -8.12
N TYR A 131 2.96 12.50 -7.78
CA TYR A 131 2.56 13.87 -8.07
C TYR A 131 2.33 14.06 -9.58
N ALA A 132 1.34 14.89 -9.94
CA ALA A 132 0.91 15.08 -11.33
C ALA A 132 1.89 15.92 -12.17
N ASP A 133 2.99 16.37 -11.57
CA ASP A 133 3.76 17.52 -11.98
C ASP A 133 5.25 17.20 -12.02
N GLY A 134 5.74 16.89 -13.22
CA GLY A 134 6.91 17.54 -13.85
C GLY A 134 8.26 17.64 -13.13
N TYR A 135 8.45 17.14 -11.92
CA TYR A 135 9.70 17.20 -11.17
C TYR A 135 10.53 15.92 -11.36
N LEU A 136 11.55 16.04 -12.20
CA LEU A 136 12.94 15.74 -11.83
C LEU A 136 13.61 17.07 -11.51
#